data_AF-A0AAD8YG73-F1
#
_entry.id   AF-A0AAD8YG73-F1
#
_cell.length_a   1.000
_cell.length_b   1.000
_cell.length_c   1.000
_cell.angle_alpha   90.00
_cell.angle_beta   90.00
_cell.angle_gamma   90.00
#
_symmetry.space_group_name_H-M   'P 1'
#
loop_
_entity.id
_entity.type
_entity.pdbx_description
1 polymer ?
#
loop_
_entity_poly.entity_id
_entity_poly.type
_entity_poly.pdbx_seq_one_letter_code
_entity_poly.pdbx_strand_id
1 'polypeptide(L)'
;MVSRKKLKGKARKKAAKTEAAAAGERDLALSLPTQIRRPRECTHGWDVTEYPIDHDCYKFIEEVVRIFDECNNVPEGTVGLAVDKALSFTRDIFPDVWNNSACLEWISSAFVTLGTDAIINEAFFLCAAAMGFSESLNQHVACYYMGSQPLMYVAKIVDLIWAEKRRTISYLKKRIPCKCLNEKYKAVKSLPKMYTCCNKTCSLPDRSVNLSAMMTCGGCRREHYCSEECQAAHWEDHRDACKGWRKWNAENCTK
;
A
#
# COMPACT_ATOMS: atom_id res chain seq x y z
N MET A 1 -12.31 32.08 -33.66
CA MET A 1 -13.21 32.14 -32.48
C MET A 1 -13.75 30.73 -32.18
N VAL A 2 -13.54 30.20 -30.97
CA VAL A 2 -14.07 28.88 -30.58
C VAL A 2 -15.57 29.02 -30.31
N SER A 3 -16.40 28.25 -31.03
CA SER A 3 -17.86 28.31 -30.90
C SER A 3 -18.32 28.09 -29.45
N ARG A 4 -19.23 28.96 -28.98
CA ARG A 4 -19.86 28.95 -27.65
C ARG A 4 -20.48 27.58 -27.30
N LYS A 5 -20.89 26.80 -28.31
CA LYS A 5 -21.39 25.42 -28.14
C LYS A 5 -20.30 24.42 -27.72
N LYS A 6 -19.06 24.55 -28.24
CA LYS A 6 -17.92 23.69 -27.85
C LYS A 6 -17.48 23.93 -26.40
N LEU A 7 -17.55 25.18 -25.92
CA LEU A 7 -17.23 25.53 -24.53
C LEU A 7 -18.25 24.95 -23.54
N LYS A 8 -19.56 25.06 -23.84
CA LYS A 8 -20.62 24.45 -23.02
C LYS A 8 -20.53 22.92 -22.97
N GLY A 9 -20.17 22.26 -24.07
CA GLY A 9 -19.97 20.80 -24.11
C GLY A 9 -18.79 20.33 -23.25
N LYS A 10 -17.66 21.05 -23.26
CA LYS A 10 -16.50 20.75 -22.41
C LYS A 10 -16.81 20.94 -20.93
N ALA A 11 -17.54 22.00 -20.56
CA ALA A 11 -17.94 22.24 -19.17
C ALA A 11 -18.85 21.13 -18.63
N ARG A 12 -19.84 20.68 -19.42
CA ARG A 12 -20.73 19.56 -19.03
C ARG A 12 -19.98 18.24 -18.86
N LYS A 13 -19.03 17.92 -19.75
CA LYS A 13 -18.18 16.72 -19.60
C LYS A 13 -17.27 16.78 -18.37
N LYS A 14 -16.78 17.98 -18.01
CA LYS A 14 -15.97 18.18 -16.80
C LYS A 14 -16.82 18.01 -15.54
N ALA A 15 -18.01 18.61 -15.49
CA ALA A 15 -18.95 18.48 -14.38
C ALA A 15 -19.40 17.02 -14.16
N ALA A 16 -19.79 16.30 -15.22
CA ALA A 16 -20.17 14.90 -15.13
C ALA A 16 -19.00 13.99 -14.66
N LYS A 17 -17.76 14.31 -15.04
CA LYS A 17 -16.57 13.60 -14.56
C LYS A 17 -16.31 13.87 -13.07
N THR A 18 -16.56 15.09 -12.61
CA THR A 18 -16.42 15.47 -11.19
C THR A 18 -17.53 14.85 -10.33
N GLU A 19 -18.78 14.83 -10.81
CA GLU A 19 -19.90 14.16 -10.13
C GLU A 19 -19.72 12.63 -10.07
N ALA A 20 -19.22 12.00 -11.14
CA ALA A 20 -18.93 10.56 -11.14
C ALA A 20 -17.77 10.20 -10.19
N ALA A 21 -16.74 11.05 -10.10
CA ALA A 21 -15.66 10.87 -9.13
C ALA A 21 -16.17 11.02 -7.69
N ALA A 22 -16.98 12.05 -7.41
CA ALA A 22 -17.59 12.26 -6.10
C ALA A 22 -18.61 11.16 -5.73
N ALA A 23 -19.32 10.59 -6.70
CA ALA A 23 -20.24 9.47 -6.48
C ALA A 23 -19.48 8.15 -6.18
N GLY A 24 -18.36 7.89 -6.85
CA GLY A 24 -17.48 6.77 -6.55
C GLY A 24 -16.84 6.86 -5.16
N GLU A 25 -16.49 8.08 -4.71
CA GLU A 25 -16.02 8.33 -3.34
C GLU A 25 -17.14 8.16 -2.30
N ARG A 26 -18.39 8.51 -2.61
CA ARG A 26 -19.54 8.35 -1.70
C ARG A 26 -20.03 6.91 -1.54
N ASP A 27 -19.93 6.07 -2.56
CA ASP A 27 -20.31 4.65 -2.44
C ASP A 27 -19.26 3.84 -1.66
N LEU A 28 -18.02 4.35 -1.58
CA LEU A 28 -16.99 3.89 -0.64
C LEU A 28 -17.21 4.38 0.80
N ALA A 29 -18.08 5.38 1.03
CA ALA A 29 -18.32 5.97 2.36
C ALA A 29 -19.25 5.11 3.23
N LEU A 30 -19.59 3.89 2.81
CA LEU A 30 -20.24 2.91 3.66
C LEU A 30 -19.22 2.36 4.64
N SER A 31 -19.58 2.37 5.93
CA SER A 31 -18.76 1.78 6.99
C SER A 31 -18.28 0.37 6.60
N LEU A 32 -17.01 0.06 6.85
CA LEU A 32 -16.41 -1.22 6.51
C LEU A 32 -17.18 -2.49 6.97
N PRO A 33 -17.87 -2.53 8.13
CA PRO A 33 -18.73 -3.67 8.47
C PRO A 33 -19.75 -3.96 7.36
N THR A 34 -20.28 -2.91 6.72
CA THR A 34 -21.20 -3.00 5.59
C THR A 34 -20.49 -3.45 4.32
N GLN A 35 -19.23 -3.06 4.09
CA GLN A 35 -18.47 -3.50 2.91
C GLN A 35 -17.98 -4.94 3.02
N ILE A 36 -17.57 -5.40 4.22
CA ILE A 36 -17.16 -6.79 4.48
C ILE A 36 -18.38 -7.71 4.41
N ARG A 37 -19.53 -7.28 4.95
CA ARG A 37 -20.76 -8.08 5.01
C ARG A 37 -21.60 -8.05 3.73
N ARG A 38 -21.28 -7.15 2.78
CA ARG A 38 -22.00 -7.11 1.50
C ARG A 38 -21.68 -8.36 0.68
N PRO A 39 -22.69 -8.96 0.02
CA PRO A 39 -22.44 -9.97 -1.00
C PRO A 39 -21.48 -9.39 -2.04
N ARG A 40 -20.31 -10.01 -2.18
CA ARG A 40 -19.32 -9.63 -3.19
C ARG A 40 -19.36 -10.63 -4.33
N GLU A 41 -19.23 -10.13 -5.55
CA GLU A 41 -19.02 -10.99 -6.71
C GLU A 41 -17.68 -11.74 -6.63
N CYS A 42 -16.70 -11.18 -5.92
CA CYS A 42 -15.38 -11.79 -5.69
C CYS A 42 -14.79 -11.35 -4.35
N THR A 43 -14.21 -12.29 -3.60
CA THR A 43 -13.48 -12.01 -2.34
C THR A 43 -11.98 -11.81 -2.55
N HIS A 44 -11.52 -11.83 -3.82
CA HIS A 44 -10.10 -11.73 -4.19
C HIS A 44 -9.17 -12.70 -3.45
N GLY A 45 -9.70 -13.85 -3.01
CA GLY A 45 -8.96 -14.89 -2.31
C GLY A 45 -8.98 -14.78 -0.77
N TRP A 46 -9.66 -13.80 -0.20
CA TRP A 46 -9.88 -13.74 1.24
C TRP A 46 -11.05 -14.64 1.66
N ASP A 47 -10.80 -15.51 2.65
CA ASP A 47 -11.82 -16.33 3.29
C ASP A 47 -12.39 -15.59 4.50
N VAL A 48 -13.54 -14.96 4.30
CA VAL A 48 -14.24 -14.24 5.37
C VAL A 48 -14.78 -15.19 6.46
N THR A 49 -14.87 -16.50 6.21
CA THR A 49 -15.47 -17.44 7.16
C THR A 49 -14.48 -18.05 8.14
N GLU A 50 -13.18 -17.78 7.98
CA GLU A 50 -12.11 -18.36 8.80
C GLU A 50 -12.23 -17.99 10.29
N TYR A 51 -12.66 -16.76 10.59
CA TYR A 51 -12.91 -16.30 11.95
C TYR A 51 -14.39 -15.97 12.18
N PRO A 52 -14.93 -16.23 13.39
CA PRO A 52 -16.25 -15.74 13.79
C PRO A 52 -16.35 -14.21 13.67
N ILE A 53 -17.54 -13.70 13.33
CA ILE A 53 -17.77 -12.26 13.11
C ILE A 53 -17.49 -11.41 14.37
N ASP A 54 -17.62 -12.01 15.55
CA ASP A 54 -17.36 -11.39 16.85
C ASP A 54 -15.89 -11.49 17.30
N HIS A 55 -15.04 -12.17 16.51
CA HIS A 55 -13.61 -12.27 16.77
C HIS A 55 -12.91 -10.91 16.67
N ASP A 56 -11.89 -10.68 17.50
CA ASP A 56 -11.19 -9.39 17.58
C ASP A 56 -10.48 -8.98 16.28
N CYS A 57 -10.18 -9.92 15.38
CA CYS A 57 -9.68 -9.62 14.04
C CYS A 57 -10.66 -8.75 13.23
N TYR A 58 -11.98 -8.90 13.40
CA TYR A 58 -12.95 -8.05 12.74
C TYR A 58 -12.90 -6.62 13.29
N LYS A 59 -12.92 -6.47 14.61
CA LYS A 59 -12.80 -5.17 15.28
C LYS A 59 -11.49 -4.48 14.91
N PHE A 60 -10.38 -5.23 14.84
CA PHE A 60 -9.09 -4.75 14.38
C PHE A 60 -9.20 -4.14 12.98
N ILE A 61 -9.78 -4.86 12.02
CA ILE A 61 -9.92 -4.39 10.64
C ILE A 61 -10.83 -3.14 10.59
N GLU A 62 -11.95 -3.14 11.32
CA GLU A 62 -12.88 -2.02 11.39
C GLU A 62 -12.20 -0.74 11.91
N GLU A 63 -11.40 -0.84 12.97
CA GLU A 63 -10.69 0.29 13.55
C GLU A 63 -9.62 0.86 12.62
N VAL A 64 -8.87 0.00 11.93
CA VAL A 64 -7.86 0.45 10.95
C VAL A 64 -8.51 1.22 9.81
N VAL A 65 -9.63 0.73 9.27
CA VAL A 65 -10.31 1.45 8.19
C VAL A 65 -10.94 2.75 8.69
N ARG A 66 -11.52 2.78 9.90
CA ARG A 66 -11.97 4.03 10.52
C ARG A 66 -10.83 5.05 10.57
N ILE A 67 -9.64 4.64 10.97
CA ILE A 67 -8.45 5.49 10.99
C ILE A 67 -8.08 5.97 9.58
N PHE A 68 -8.15 5.11 8.57
CA PHE A 68 -7.89 5.51 7.18
C PHE A 68 -8.90 6.54 6.69
N ASP A 69 -10.19 6.35 6.97
CA ASP A 69 -11.25 7.29 6.58
C ASP A 69 -11.08 8.64 7.29
N GLU A 70 -10.77 8.65 8.58
CA GLU A 70 -10.46 9.88 9.31
C GLU A 70 -9.28 10.62 8.69
N CYS A 71 -8.20 9.91 8.38
CA CYS A 71 -7.03 10.50 7.76
C CYS A 71 -7.30 10.98 6.34
N ASN A 72 -8.17 10.33 5.56
CA ASN A 72 -8.51 10.78 4.21
C ASN A 72 -9.31 12.09 4.19
N ASN A 73 -10.03 12.40 5.28
CA ASN A 73 -10.93 13.55 5.36
C ASN A 73 -10.31 14.81 5.96
N VAL A 74 -9.02 14.78 6.32
CA VAL A 74 -8.31 15.95 6.89
C VAL A 74 -7.25 16.47 5.90
N PRO A 75 -7.04 17.80 5.78
CA PRO A 75 -6.10 18.37 4.82
C PRO A 75 -4.65 17.90 4.99
N GLU A 76 -4.23 17.61 6.23
CA GLU A 76 -2.90 17.11 6.60
C GLU A 76 -2.79 15.59 6.47
N GLY A 77 -3.87 14.94 6.02
CA GLY A 77 -4.00 13.51 5.86
C GLY A 77 -3.07 12.95 4.81
N THR A 78 -2.09 12.17 5.24
CA THR A 78 -1.23 11.40 4.32
C THR A 78 -1.45 9.91 4.52
N VAL A 79 -1.25 9.13 3.46
CA VAL A 79 -1.29 7.67 3.52
C VAL A 79 -0.28 7.14 4.54
N GLY A 80 0.91 7.76 4.61
CA GLY A 80 1.93 7.42 5.60
C GLY A 80 1.45 7.61 7.04
N LEU A 81 0.84 8.76 7.34
CA LEU A 81 0.27 9.05 8.65
C LEU A 81 -0.86 8.09 9.01
N ALA A 82 -1.71 7.75 8.05
CA ALA A 82 -2.82 6.81 8.25
C ALA A 82 -2.31 5.41 8.63
N VAL A 83 -1.31 4.90 7.90
CA VAL A 83 -0.69 3.60 8.19
C VAL A 83 0.00 3.61 9.55
N ASP A 84 0.78 4.65 9.87
CA ASP A 84 1.48 4.77 11.14
C ASP A 84 0.52 4.83 12.33
N LYS A 85 -0.51 5.69 12.26
CA LYS A 85 -1.56 5.79 13.28
C LYS A 85 -2.29 4.47 13.48
N ALA A 86 -2.62 3.75 12.40
CA ALA A 86 -3.27 2.44 12.48
C ALA A 86 -2.37 1.38 13.12
N LEU A 87 -1.08 1.34 12.77
CA LEU A 87 -0.11 0.39 13.35
C LEU A 87 0.07 0.64 14.86
N SER A 88 0.23 1.90 15.26
CA SER A 88 0.35 2.26 16.68
C SER A 88 -0.92 1.89 17.44
N PHE A 89 -2.08 2.37 16.98
CA PHE A 89 -3.36 2.14 17.66
C PHE A 89 -3.65 0.65 17.82
N THR A 90 -3.52 -0.13 16.75
CA THR A 90 -3.86 -1.55 16.83
C THR A 90 -2.90 -2.36 17.69
N ARG A 91 -1.63 -1.95 17.79
CA ARG A 91 -0.66 -2.61 18.66
C ARG A 91 -1.03 -2.45 20.13
N ASP A 92 -1.54 -1.28 20.49
CA ASP A 92 -1.94 -0.98 21.86
C ASP A 92 -3.27 -1.64 22.23
N ILE A 93 -4.24 -1.62 21.31
CA ILE A 93 -5.62 -2.07 21.59
C ILE A 93 -5.82 -3.58 21.35
N PHE A 94 -5.07 -4.19 20.44
CA PHE A 94 -5.23 -5.60 20.07
C PHE A 94 -3.93 -6.40 20.22
N PRO A 95 -3.31 -6.43 21.41
CA PRO A 95 -2.04 -7.13 21.62
C PRO A 95 -2.13 -8.63 21.31
N ASP A 96 -3.26 -9.28 21.61
CA ASP A 96 -3.45 -10.71 21.33
C ASP A 96 -3.50 -11.03 19.84
N VAL A 97 -4.05 -10.11 19.03
CA VAL A 97 -4.04 -10.22 17.56
C VAL A 97 -2.61 -10.05 17.04
N TRP A 98 -1.85 -9.08 17.57
CA TRP A 98 -0.44 -8.89 17.23
C TRP A 98 0.46 -10.04 17.68
N ASN A 99 0.06 -10.77 18.72
CA ASN A 99 0.71 -11.96 19.25
C ASN A 99 0.32 -13.27 18.51
N ASN A 100 -0.42 -13.18 17.40
CA ASN A 100 -0.90 -14.32 16.64
C ASN A 100 -0.62 -14.15 15.14
N SER A 101 0.36 -14.88 14.60
CA SER A 101 0.73 -14.78 13.19
C SER A 101 -0.40 -15.15 12.22
N ALA A 102 -1.22 -16.16 12.55
CA ALA A 102 -2.34 -16.56 11.69
C ALA A 102 -3.40 -15.45 11.61
N CYS A 103 -3.67 -14.77 12.72
CA CYS A 103 -4.53 -13.59 12.72
C CYS A 103 -3.97 -12.47 11.83
N LEU A 104 -2.68 -12.15 11.96
CA LEU A 104 -2.03 -11.11 11.15
C LEU A 104 -2.00 -11.44 9.65
N GLU A 105 -1.75 -12.70 9.28
CA GLU A 105 -1.79 -13.17 7.89
C GLU A 105 -3.20 -13.09 7.29
N TRP A 106 -4.21 -13.48 8.06
CA TRP A 106 -5.61 -13.36 7.66
C TRP A 106 -6.03 -11.90 7.48
N ILE A 107 -5.72 -11.04 8.45
CA ILE A 107 -5.98 -9.59 8.38
C ILE A 107 -5.25 -8.97 7.18
N SER A 108 -3.98 -9.34 6.95
CA SER A 108 -3.22 -8.89 5.79
C SER A 108 -3.94 -9.23 4.47
N SER A 109 -4.50 -10.44 4.36
CA SER A 109 -5.30 -10.87 3.20
C SER A 109 -6.59 -10.07 3.04
N ALA A 110 -7.25 -9.69 4.15
CA ALA A 110 -8.38 -8.77 4.13
C ALA A 110 -7.98 -7.41 3.53
N PHE A 111 -6.83 -6.85 3.93
CA PHE A 111 -6.35 -5.58 3.39
C PHE A 111 -5.89 -5.65 1.92
N VAL A 112 -5.37 -6.80 1.45
CA VAL A 112 -5.15 -7.01 0.00
C VAL A 112 -6.47 -6.97 -0.78
N THR A 113 -7.53 -7.56 -0.22
CA THR A 113 -8.88 -7.54 -0.79
C THR A 113 -9.44 -6.12 -0.83
N LEU A 114 -9.37 -5.39 0.29
CA LEU A 114 -9.79 -3.99 0.37
C LEU A 114 -9.00 -3.10 -0.60
N GLY A 115 -7.69 -3.28 -0.68
CA GLY A 115 -6.85 -2.56 -1.64
C GLY A 115 -7.24 -2.85 -3.10
N THR A 116 -7.65 -4.09 -3.38
CA THR A 116 -8.13 -4.50 -4.72
C THR A 116 -9.46 -3.85 -5.07
N ASP A 117 -10.43 -3.84 -4.15
CA ASP A 117 -11.70 -3.15 -4.35
C ASP A 117 -11.50 -1.64 -4.51
N ALA A 118 -10.65 -1.04 -3.67
CA ALA A 118 -10.34 0.38 -3.72
C ALA A 118 -9.72 0.77 -5.07
N ILE A 119 -8.74 0.02 -5.59
CA ILE A 119 -8.16 0.33 -6.91
C ILE A 119 -9.15 0.11 -8.05
N ILE A 120 -10.07 -0.86 -7.94
CA ILE A 120 -11.13 -1.07 -8.93
C ILE A 120 -12.04 0.15 -8.99
N ASN A 121 -12.39 0.72 -7.84
CA ASN A 121 -13.26 1.88 -7.70
C ASN A 121 -12.51 3.23 -7.76
N GLU A 122 -11.24 3.24 -8.16
CA GLU A 122 -10.39 4.44 -8.27
C GLU A 122 -10.19 5.20 -6.93
N ALA A 123 -10.43 4.55 -5.78
CA ALA A 123 -10.17 5.07 -4.44
C ALA A 123 -8.70 4.86 -4.05
N PHE A 124 -7.84 5.66 -4.66
CA PHE A 124 -6.39 5.44 -4.59
C PHE A 124 -5.79 5.59 -3.19
N PHE A 125 -6.27 6.54 -2.38
CA PHE A 125 -5.80 6.73 -1.00
C PHE A 125 -6.00 5.45 -0.18
N LEU A 126 -7.23 4.93 -0.14
CA LEU A 126 -7.55 3.71 0.61
C LEU A 126 -6.75 2.52 0.10
N CYS A 127 -6.58 2.41 -1.23
CA CYS A 127 -5.75 1.37 -1.82
C CYS A 127 -4.31 1.40 -1.31
N ALA A 128 -3.67 2.57 -1.33
CA ALA A 128 -2.29 2.74 -0.88
C ALA A 128 -2.15 2.48 0.64
N ALA A 129 -3.11 2.95 1.45
CA ALA A 129 -3.14 2.72 2.89
C ALA A 129 -3.26 1.23 3.22
N ALA A 130 -4.24 0.54 2.61
CA ALA A 130 -4.46 -0.89 2.79
C ALA A 130 -3.23 -1.72 2.37
N MET A 131 -2.59 -1.36 1.25
CA MET A 131 -1.37 -2.03 0.80
C MET A 131 -0.18 -1.81 1.73
N GLY A 132 0.07 -0.58 2.16
CA GLY A 132 1.14 -0.25 3.10
C GLY A 132 0.97 -0.97 4.44
N PHE A 133 -0.27 -1.02 4.92
CA PHE A 133 -0.62 -1.70 6.17
C PHE A 133 -0.50 -3.23 6.05
N SER A 134 -1.07 -3.85 5.01
CA SER A 134 -0.90 -5.28 4.72
C SER A 134 0.57 -5.69 4.64
N GLU A 135 1.40 -4.92 3.92
CA GLU A 135 2.83 -5.20 3.82
C GLU A 135 3.52 -5.07 5.18
N SER A 136 3.10 -4.13 6.02
CA SER A 136 3.64 -3.97 7.38
C SER A 136 3.32 -5.20 8.25
N LEU A 137 2.11 -5.74 8.18
CA LEU A 137 1.74 -6.98 8.89
C LEU A 137 2.54 -8.17 8.39
N ASN A 138 2.64 -8.36 7.06
CA ASN A 138 3.43 -9.46 6.47
C ASN A 138 4.90 -9.40 6.91
N GLN A 139 5.49 -8.20 6.93
CA GLN A 139 6.88 -8.04 7.37
C GLN A 139 7.04 -8.25 8.87
N HIS A 140 6.04 -7.89 9.68
CA HIS A 140 6.04 -8.22 11.10
C HIS A 140 6.05 -9.73 11.32
N VAL A 141 5.17 -10.48 10.63
CA VAL A 141 5.16 -11.94 10.69
C VAL A 141 6.51 -12.53 10.25
N ALA A 142 7.05 -12.04 9.14
CA ALA A 142 8.34 -12.50 8.61
C ALA A 142 9.51 -12.25 9.59
N CYS A 143 9.56 -11.10 10.26
CA CYS A 143 10.60 -10.74 11.23
C CYS A 143 10.47 -11.51 12.54
N TYR A 144 9.30 -11.43 13.16
CA TYR A 144 9.13 -11.76 14.58
C TYR A 144 8.62 -13.17 14.83
N TYR A 145 7.97 -13.80 13.84
CA TYR A 145 7.44 -15.16 13.97
C TYR A 145 8.23 -16.17 13.15
N MET A 146 8.47 -15.85 11.87
CA MET A 146 9.15 -16.78 10.97
C MET A 146 10.68 -16.71 11.06
N GLY A 147 11.23 -15.57 11.52
CA GLY A 147 12.67 -15.30 11.44
C GLY A 147 13.21 -15.33 10.00
N SER A 148 12.33 -15.16 9.00
CA SER A 148 12.67 -15.27 7.57
C SER A 148 13.33 -14.00 7.03
N GLN A 149 13.42 -12.95 7.85
CA GLN A 149 14.18 -11.74 7.60
C GLN A 149 14.62 -11.11 8.93
N PRO A 150 15.73 -10.35 8.96
CA PRO A 150 16.30 -9.84 10.20
C PRO A 150 15.61 -8.55 10.68
N LEU A 151 15.04 -7.79 9.76
CA LEU A 151 14.50 -6.44 9.96
C LEU A 151 13.36 -6.21 8.98
N MET A 152 12.47 -5.27 9.30
CA MET A 152 11.48 -4.81 8.34
C MET A 152 12.16 -4.08 7.18
N TYR A 153 11.70 -4.34 5.96
CA TYR A 153 12.07 -3.62 4.75
C TYR A 153 11.17 -2.38 4.58
N VAL A 154 11.49 -1.34 5.35
CA VAL A 154 10.73 -0.08 5.41
C VAL A 154 10.60 0.59 4.04
N ALA A 155 11.67 0.64 3.24
CA ALA A 155 11.60 1.23 1.90
C ALA A 155 10.55 0.56 1.01
N LYS A 156 10.32 -0.76 1.14
CA LYS A 156 9.25 -1.45 0.42
C LYS A 156 7.87 -0.99 0.85
N ILE A 157 7.64 -0.72 2.13
CA ILE A 157 6.36 -0.22 2.65
C ILE A 157 6.13 1.21 2.13
N VAL A 158 7.13 2.08 2.28
CA VAL A 158 7.10 3.47 1.77
C VAL A 158 6.79 3.49 0.28
N ASP A 159 7.47 2.65 -0.48
CA ASP A 159 7.26 2.52 -1.92
C ASP A 159 5.84 2.08 -2.31
N LEU A 160 5.10 1.38 -1.44
CA LEU A 160 3.70 1.01 -1.67
C LEU A 160 2.74 2.15 -1.29
N ILE A 161 3.05 2.87 -0.21
CA ILE A 161 2.32 4.05 0.26
C ILE A 161 2.35 5.17 -0.80
N TRP A 162 3.50 5.33 -1.47
CA TRP A 162 3.70 6.33 -2.52
C TRP A 162 3.71 5.72 -3.93
N ALA A 163 3.30 4.46 -4.07
CA ALA A 163 3.35 3.74 -5.35
C ALA A 163 2.47 4.43 -6.39
N GLU A 164 2.97 4.58 -7.62
CA GLU A 164 2.11 4.91 -8.76
C GLU A 164 1.16 3.75 -9.13
N LYS A 165 0.08 4.06 -9.86
CA LYS A 165 -0.96 3.09 -10.28
C LYS A 165 -0.39 1.79 -10.85
N ARG A 166 0.66 1.85 -11.68
CA ARG A 166 1.26 0.64 -12.26
C ARG A 166 1.78 -0.31 -11.18
N ARG A 167 2.53 0.23 -10.22
CA ARG A 167 3.13 -0.54 -9.13
C ARG A 167 2.05 -1.10 -8.22
N THR A 168 1.06 -0.28 -7.85
CA THR A 168 -0.13 -0.67 -7.07
C THR A 168 -0.83 -1.88 -7.69
N ILE A 169 -1.21 -1.78 -8.97
CA ILE A 169 -1.91 -2.85 -9.69
C ILE A 169 -1.02 -4.09 -9.82
N SER A 170 0.27 -3.92 -10.12
CA SER A 170 1.20 -5.06 -10.23
C SER A 170 1.41 -5.78 -8.90
N TYR A 171 1.41 -5.05 -7.77
CA TYR A 171 1.54 -5.62 -6.44
C TYR A 171 0.32 -6.46 -6.06
N LEU A 172 -0.88 -5.90 -6.21
CA LEU A 172 -2.15 -6.57 -5.88
C LEU A 172 -2.42 -7.77 -6.78
N LYS A 173 -2.19 -7.63 -8.10
CA LYS A 173 -2.37 -8.73 -9.06
C LYS A 173 -1.55 -9.97 -8.72
N LYS A 174 -0.39 -9.81 -8.06
CA LYS A 174 0.45 -10.94 -7.64
C LYS A 174 -0.04 -11.66 -6.39
N ARG A 175 -0.99 -11.08 -5.65
CA ARG A 175 -1.45 -11.55 -4.34
C ARG A 175 -2.89 -12.05 -4.33
N ILE A 176 -3.64 -11.78 -5.38
CA ILE A 176 -5.01 -12.28 -5.53
C ILE A 176 -5.03 -13.42 -6.56
N PRO A 177 -5.82 -14.48 -6.34
CA PRO A 177 -5.94 -15.60 -7.28
C PRO A 177 -6.92 -15.31 -8.43
N CYS A 178 -7.69 -14.22 -8.36
CA CYS A 178 -8.76 -13.89 -9.31
C CYS A 178 -8.27 -13.06 -10.51
N LYS A 179 -9.17 -12.85 -11.48
CA LYS A 179 -8.89 -12.11 -12.73
C LYS A 179 -9.30 -10.63 -12.69
N CYS A 180 -9.84 -10.14 -11.57
CA CYS A 180 -10.43 -8.80 -11.46
C CYS A 180 -9.48 -7.65 -11.84
N LEU A 181 -8.17 -7.83 -11.68
CA LEU A 181 -7.16 -6.83 -12.05
C LEU A 181 -6.55 -6.99 -13.46
N ASN A 182 -7.01 -7.94 -14.27
CA ASN A 182 -6.39 -8.21 -15.57
C ASN A 182 -6.46 -7.03 -16.54
N GLU A 183 -7.64 -6.42 -16.70
CA GLU A 183 -7.81 -5.28 -17.61
C GLU A 183 -7.09 -4.04 -17.10
N LYS A 184 -7.15 -3.75 -15.80
CA LYS A 184 -6.38 -2.66 -15.19
C LYS A 184 -4.87 -2.86 -15.38
N TYR A 185 -4.38 -4.08 -15.18
CA TYR A 185 -2.97 -4.41 -15.42
C TYR A 185 -2.59 -4.24 -16.89
N LYS A 186 -3.43 -4.72 -17.82
CA LYS A 186 -3.20 -4.56 -19.27
C LYS A 186 -3.08 -3.08 -19.66
N ALA A 187 -3.85 -2.20 -19.03
CA ALA A 187 -3.81 -0.76 -19.27
C ALA A 187 -2.51 -0.08 -18.75
N VAL A 188 -1.88 -0.61 -17.69
CA VAL A 188 -0.71 0.02 -17.06
C VAL A 188 0.61 -0.70 -17.31
N LYS A 189 0.60 -1.94 -17.84
CA LYS A 189 1.81 -2.78 -17.95
C LYS A 189 2.92 -2.18 -18.82
N SER A 190 2.60 -1.26 -19.73
CA SER A 190 3.56 -0.60 -20.63
C SER A 190 4.10 0.74 -20.12
N LEU A 191 3.51 1.32 -19.06
CA LEU A 191 4.06 2.52 -18.42
C LEU A 191 5.49 2.25 -17.90
N PRO A 192 6.34 3.23 -17.58
CA PRO A 192 7.60 3.00 -16.87
C PRO A 192 7.36 2.45 -15.45
N LYS A 193 8.38 1.86 -14.79
CA LYS A 193 8.25 1.46 -13.36
C LYS A 193 8.92 2.57 -12.57
N MET A 194 8.18 3.35 -11.82
CA MET A 194 8.73 4.41 -11.01
C MET A 194 8.93 3.94 -9.56
N TYR A 195 10.03 4.38 -8.96
CA TYR A 195 10.44 4.08 -7.58
C TYR A 195 10.90 5.36 -6.91
N THR A 196 10.82 5.39 -5.57
CA THR A 196 11.20 6.55 -4.76
C THR A 196 12.65 6.43 -4.33
N CYS A 197 13.45 7.48 -4.53
CA CYS A 197 14.78 7.56 -3.94
C CYS A 197 14.67 7.63 -2.42
N CYS A 198 15.45 6.77 -1.73
CA CYS A 198 15.40 6.67 -0.27
C CYS A 198 15.98 7.91 0.44
N ASN A 199 16.80 8.72 -0.23
CA ASN A 199 17.23 10.00 0.30
C ASN A 199 16.05 10.97 0.41
N LYS A 200 15.65 11.30 1.64
CA LYS A 200 14.54 12.23 1.94
C LYS A 200 14.77 13.65 1.44
N THR A 201 16.03 14.05 1.23
CA THR A 201 16.42 15.38 0.73
C THR A 201 16.77 15.38 -0.76
N CYS A 202 16.48 14.30 -1.48
CA CYS A 202 16.71 14.21 -2.92
C CYS A 202 15.99 15.35 -3.66
N SER A 203 16.71 16.02 -4.56
CA SER A 203 16.23 17.20 -5.29
C SER A 203 15.32 16.87 -6.48
N LEU A 204 15.15 15.59 -6.83
CA LEU A 204 14.26 15.19 -7.91
C LEU A 204 12.79 15.39 -7.50
N PRO A 205 11.91 15.81 -8.43
CA PRO A 205 10.48 15.91 -8.16
C PRO A 205 9.93 14.57 -7.62
N ASP A 206 9.23 14.64 -6.49
CA ASP A 206 8.68 13.50 -5.75
C ASP A 206 9.70 12.38 -5.44
N ARG A 207 11.00 12.67 -5.58
CA ARG A 207 12.10 11.70 -5.50
C ARG A 207 11.94 10.52 -6.47
N SER A 208 11.16 10.69 -7.53
CA SER A 208 10.69 9.60 -8.40
C SER A 208 11.63 9.36 -9.58
N VAL A 209 12.08 8.11 -9.76
CA VAL A 209 13.00 7.70 -10.82
C VAL A 209 12.53 6.40 -11.46
N ASN A 210 12.78 6.24 -12.76
CA ASN A 210 12.55 4.97 -13.43
C ASN A 210 13.47 3.89 -12.80
N LEU A 211 12.90 2.76 -12.42
CA LEU A 211 13.60 1.64 -11.80
C LEU A 211 14.85 1.22 -12.59
N SER A 212 14.81 1.27 -13.92
CA SER A 212 15.98 0.89 -14.75
C SER A 212 17.16 1.86 -14.63
N ALA A 213 16.93 3.07 -14.14
CA ALA A 213 17.95 4.09 -13.91
C ALA A 213 18.33 4.21 -12.42
N MET A 214 17.72 3.41 -11.53
CA MET A 214 18.05 3.46 -10.11
C MET A 214 19.24 2.59 -9.76
N MET A 215 20.07 3.13 -8.87
CA MET A 215 21.11 2.38 -8.18
C MET A 215 20.48 1.63 -7.01
N THR A 216 20.96 0.42 -6.75
CA THR A 216 20.55 -0.38 -5.59
C THR A 216 21.74 -0.48 -4.64
N CYS A 217 21.51 -0.35 -3.33
CA CYS A 217 22.58 -0.48 -2.34
C CYS A 217 23.33 -1.80 -2.52
N GLY A 218 24.63 -1.75 -2.79
CA GLY A 218 25.46 -2.95 -3.01
C GLY A 218 25.56 -3.87 -1.80
N GLY A 219 25.36 -3.33 -0.58
CA GLY A 219 25.40 -4.09 0.67
C GLY A 219 24.12 -4.90 0.92
N CYS A 220 23.00 -4.21 1.17
CA CYS A 220 21.75 -4.87 1.54
C CYS A 220 20.89 -5.32 0.35
N ARG A 221 21.06 -4.68 -0.83
CA ARG A 221 20.21 -4.83 -2.02
C ARG A 221 18.72 -4.55 -1.79
N ARG A 222 18.41 -3.66 -0.84
CA ARG A 222 17.04 -3.25 -0.47
C ARG A 222 16.77 -1.78 -0.79
N GLU A 223 17.65 -0.87 -0.40
CA GLU A 223 17.41 0.56 -0.66
C GLU A 223 17.77 0.95 -2.10
N HIS A 224 17.01 1.88 -2.67
CA HIS A 224 17.17 2.36 -4.04
C HIS A 224 17.48 3.87 -4.06
N TYR A 225 18.45 4.27 -4.89
CA TYR A 225 18.94 5.64 -4.99
C TYR A 225 18.98 6.10 -6.44
N CYS A 226 18.77 7.39 -6.66
CA CYS A 226 18.93 7.97 -8.00
C CYS A 226 20.40 8.20 -8.37
N SER A 227 21.29 8.30 -7.38
CA SER A 227 22.71 8.56 -7.56
C SER A 227 23.53 8.15 -6.33
N GLU A 228 24.85 8.12 -6.47
CA GLU A 228 25.79 7.85 -5.37
C GLU A 228 25.74 8.93 -4.29
N GLU A 229 25.54 10.19 -4.67
CA GLU A 229 25.43 11.32 -3.73
C GLU A 229 24.20 11.14 -2.82
N CYS A 230 23.07 10.70 -3.38
CA CYS A 230 21.88 10.40 -2.58
C CYS A 230 22.09 9.18 -1.67
N GLN A 231 22.84 8.17 -2.12
CA GLN A 231 23.20 7.05 -1.26
C GLN A 231 24.11 7.50 -0.10
N ALA A 232 25.11 8.34 -0.37
CA ALA A 232 26.02 8.87 0.63
C ALA A 232 25.27 9.76 1.65
N ALA A 233 24.37 10.63 1.19
CA ALA A 233 23.56 11.49 2.05
C ALA A 233 22.63 10.69 2.98
N HIS A 234 22.05 9.58 2.51
CA HIS A 234 21.20 8.70 3.32
C HIS A 234 22.00 7.71 4.18
N TRP A 235 23.34 7.68 4.08
CA TRP A 235 24.15 6.64 4.70
C TRP A 235 24.01 6.59 6.22
N GLU A 236 23.91 7.74 6.89
CA GLU A 236 23.78 7.79 8.35
C GLU A 236 22.53 7.02 8.84
N ASP A 237 21.36 7.32 8.25
CA ASP A 237 20.09 6.63 8.55
C ASP A 237 20.09 5.15 8.12
N HIS A 238 20.76 4.84 7.01
CA HIS A 238 20.73 3.50 6.40
C HIS A 238 21.72 2.52 7.05
N ARG A 239 22.84 3.00 7.61
CA ARG A 239 24.03 2.20 7.96
C ARG A 239 23.71 0.93 8.75
N ASP A 240 22.93 1.05 9.80
CA ASP A 240 22.71 -0.08 10.73
C ASP A 240 21.73 -1.10 10.16
N ALA A 241 20.67 -0.64 9.49
CA ALA A 241 19.80 -1.52 8.71
C ALA A 241 20.60 -2.24 7.60
N CYS A 242 21.52 -1.55 6.93
CA CYS A 242 22.38 -2.14 5.89
C CYS A 242 23.25 -3.26 6.46
N LYS A 243 23.90 -3.03 7.61
CA LYS A 243 24.72 -4.04 8.29
C LYS A 243 23.89 -5.27 8.66
N GLY A 244 22.71 -5.08 9.23
CA GLY A 244 21.81 -6.18 9.61
C GLY A 244 21.44 -7.05 8.42
N TRP A 245 20.99 -6.42 7.32
CA TRP A 245 20.67 -7.14 6.08
C TRP A 245 21.88 -7.79 5.42
N ARG A 246 23.04 -7.12 5.39
CA ARG A 246 24.27 -7.68 4.81
C ARG A 246 24.72 -8.92 5.58
N LYS A 247 24.69 -8.89 6.91
CA LYS A 247 24.99 -10.05 7.76
C LYS A 247 24.03 -11.20 7.45
N TRP A 248 22.73 -10.93 7.46
CA TRP A 248 21.72 -11.94 7.17
C TRP A 248 21.88 -12.56 5.78
N ASN A 249 22.17 -11.75 4.73
CA ASN A 249 22.43 -12.26 3.38
C ASN A 249 23.67 -13.19 3.34
N ALA A 250 24.73 -12.86 4.07
CA ALA A 250 25.93 -13.69 4.12
C ALA A 250 25.68 -15.05 4.81
N GLU A 251 24.78 -15.08 5.78
CA GLU A 251 24.43 -16.28 6.56
C GLU A 251 23.35 -17.15 5.90
N ASN A 252 22.42 -16.54 5.14
CA ASN A 252 21.20 -17.21 4.69
C ASN A 252 21.03 -17.26 3.15
N CYS A 253 21.81 -16.47 2.39
CA CYS A 253 21.69 -16.41 0.93
C CYS A 253 22.89 -17.00 0.19
N THR A 254 23.77 -17.77 0.87
CA THR A 254 24.74 -18.63 0.19
C THR A 254 24.04 -19.80 -0.50
N LYS A 255 23.61 -19.57 -1.74
CA LYS A 255 23.39 -20.58 -2.78
C LYS A 255 24.04 -20.08 -4.07
#